data_AF-A0A094A9B7-F1
#
_entry.id   AF-A0A094A9B7-F1
#
_cell.length_a   1.000
_cell.length_b   1.000
_cell.length_c   1.000
_cell.angle_alpha   90.00
_cell.angle_beta   90.00
_cell.angle_gamma   90.00
#
_symmetry.space_group_name_H-M   'P 1'
#
loop_
_entity.id
_entity.type
_entity.pdbx_description
1 polymer ?
#
loop_
_entity_poly.entity_id
_entity_poly.type
_entity_poly.pdbx_seq_one_letter_code
_entity_poly.pdbx_strand_id
1 'polypeptide(L)'
;TYFSDLDVTRSHLVSALMHVAIRELHKKPSLIIGPDGNPAKGKWGIMLGGVHCSFKREILPYEKYEMWTRLLAWDRKWLYVVTHFVKAGTAYPDGWTLDDPADWNFVPRFLRTKRRARKARVAAPPPDVPEGVVFASAISKYVMKVGRLTVHPEAVLDMCDLLPPKPGGWNTMDGKKEEVVEDMEGLEEMGGEESVLSLLGIPNGSANGHANGAAKEAAAVTGWDWKMVEAENARGMEYAKHHAALDSLSETFTGNKQPALGYYTDIF
;
A
#
# COMPACT_ATOMS: atom_id res chain seq x y z
N THR A 1 7.77 -9.62 -22.23
CA THR A 1 8.24 -8.22 -22.27
C THR A 1 8.25 -7.72 -20.84
N TYR A 2 9.02 -6.67 -20.51
CA TYR A 2 9.08 -6.09 -19.15
C TYR A 2 7.68 -5.91 -18.52
N PHE A 3 6.69 -5.46 -19.29
CA PHE A 3 5.33 -5.25 -18.78
C PHE A 3 4.57 -6.53 -18.41
N SER A 4 4.73 -7.61 -19.18
CA SER A 4 4.16 -8.91 -18.82
C SER A 4 4.74 -9.43 -17.50
N ASP A 5 6.06 -9.30 -17.33
CA ASP A 5 6.76 -9.73 -16.12
C ASP A 5 6.35 -8.85 -14.92
N LEU A 6 6.12 -7.56 -15.16
CA LEU A 6 5.53 -6.65 -14.18
C LEU A 6 4.13 -7.08 -13.77
N ASP A 7 3.24 -7.44 -14.70
CA ASP A 7 1.88 -7.90 -14.39
C ASP A 7 1.90 -9.12 -13.47
N VAL A 8 2.73 -10.11 -13.77
CA VAL A 8 2.89 -11.32 -12.96
C VAL A 8 3.39 -10.98 -11.56
N THR A 9 4.50 -10.24 -11.45
CA THR A 9 5.15 -9.99 -10.15
C THR A 9 4.29 -9.10 -9.24
N ARG A 10 3.64 -8.07 -9.78
CA ARG A 10 2.75 -7.21 -8.98
C ARG A 10 1.48 -7.95 -8.56
N SER A 11 0.94 -8.83 -9.41
CA SER A 11 -0.20 -9.68 -9.04
C SER A 11 0.16 -10.66 -7.93
N HIS A 12 1.36 -11.24 -7.97
CA HIS A 12 1.87 -12.08 -6.87
C HIS A 12 1.99 -11.29 -5.58
N LEU A 13 2.61 -10.11 -5.59
CA LEU A 13 2.74 -9.26 -4.40
C LEU A 13 1.38 -8.92 -3.80
N VAL A 14 0.45 -8.41 -4.62
CA VAL A 14 -0.88 -8.01 -4.16
C VAL A 14 -1.66 -9.21 -3.62
N SER A 15 -1.62 -10.34 -4.32
CA SER A 15 -2.30 -11.55 -3.86
C SER A 15 -1.73 -12.03 -2.54
N ALA A 16 -0.41 -12.00 -2.37
CA ALA A 16 0.23 -12.42 -1.14
C ALA A 16 -0.11 -11.49 0.05
N LEU A 17 0.02 -10.18 -0.14
CA LEU A 17 -0.23 -9.20 0.92
C LEU A 17 -1.72 -9.11 1.27
N MET A 18 -2.61 -9.15 0.27
CA MET A 18 -4.01 -8.77 0.43
C MET A 18 -4.98 -9.96 0.42
N HIS A 19 -4.48 -11.20 0.48
CA HIS A 19 -5.33 -12.40 0.39
C HIS A 19 -6.49 -12.42 1.40
N VAL A 20 -6.29 -11.91 2.63
CA VAL A 20 -7.34 -11.81 3.65
C VAL A 20 -8.45 -10.87 3.16
N ALA A 21 -8.10 -9.64 2.79
CA ALA A 21 -9.07 -8.68 2.28
C ALA A 21 -9.76 -9.17 1.01
N ILE A 22 -9.04 -9.80 0.08
CA ILE A 22 -9.62 -10.41 -1.12
C ILE A 22 -10.67 -11.46 -0.74
N ARG A 23 -10.34 -12.35 0.20
CA ARG A 23 -11.24 -13.40 0.67
C ARG A 23 -12.48 -12.82 1.36
N GLU A 24 -12.30 -11.87 2.27
CA GLU A 24 -13.40 -11.29 3.05
C GLU A 24 -14.30 -10.39 2.18
N LEU A 25 -13.73 -9.54 1.33
CA LEU A 25 -14.49 -8.66 0.45
C LEU A 25 -15.20 -9.40 -0.68
N HIS A 26 -14.69 -10.56 -1.11
CA HIS A 26 -15.42 -11.44 -2.03
C HIS A 26 -16.62 -12.14 -1.36
N LYS A 27 -16.54 -12.46 -0.06
CA LYS A 27 -17.65 -13.08 0.68
C LYS A 27 -18.67 -12.06 1.16
N LYS A 28 -18.21 -10.91 1.65
CA LYS A 28 -19.00 -9.88 2.33
C LYS A 28 -18.54 -8.48 1.88
N PRO A 29 -18.96 -8.02 0.69
CA PRO A 29 -18.60 -6.69 0.21
C PRO A 29 -19.17 -5.56 1.09
N SER A 30 -20.16 -5.86 1.94
CA SER A 30 -20.80 -4.92 2.87
C SER A 30 -19.93 -4.48 4.05
N LEU A 31 -18.72 -5.04 4.21
CA LEU A 31 -17.76 -4.57 5.22
C LEU A 31 -17.26 -3.14 4.95
N ILE A 32 -17.33 -2.72 3.69
CA ILE A 32 -16.96 -1.38 3.27
C ILE A 32 -18.22 -0.53 3.22
N ILE A 33 -18.26 0.56 3.98
CA ILE A 33 -19.37 1.51 4.00
C ILE A 33 -19.02 2.66 3.06
N GLY A 34 -19.89 2.94 2.10
CA GLY A 34 -19.71 4.07 1.19
C GLY A 34 -19.94 5.42 1.87
N PRO A 35 -19.55 6.54 1.23
CA PRO A 35 -19.81 7.89 1.74
C PRO A 35 -21.31 8.22 1.93
N ASP A 36 -22.19 7.44 1.30
CA ASP A 36 -23.64 7.52 1.42
C ASP A 36 -24.19 6.77 2.65
N GLY A 37 -23.32 6.22 3.50
CA GLY A 37 -23.67 5.41 4.67
C GLY A 37 -24.18 4.01 4.33
N ASN A 38 -24.25 3.66 3.04
CA ASN A 38 -24.72 2.35 2.61
C ASN A 38 -23.54 1.38 2.43
N PRO A 39 -23.74 0.08 2.70
CA PRO A 39 -22.73 -0.92 2.41
C PRO A 39 -22.42 -0.99 0.91
N ALA A 40 -21.13 -1.10 0.58
CA ALA A 40 -20.66 -1.21 -0.79
C ALA A 40 -21.22 -2.46 -1.48
N LYS A 41 -21.58 -2.30 -2.76
CA LYS A 41 -22.16 -3.37 -3.59
C LYS A 41 -21.23 -3.69 -4.76
N GLY A 42 -21.01 -4.97 -5.00
CA GLY A 42 -20.28 -5.48 -6.15
C GLY A 42 -19.07 -6.32 -5.77
N LYS A 43 -18.31 -6.74 -6.79
CA LYS A 43 -17.09 -7.53 -6.61
C LYS A 43 -15.93 -6.62 -6.25
N TRP A 44 -15.06 -7.12 -5.39
CA TRP A 44 -13.76 -6.50 -5.17
C TRP A 44 -12.89 -6.64 -6.42
N GLY A 45 -12.05 -5.65 -6.68
CA GLY A 45 -11.05 -5.70 -7.72
C GLY A 45 -9.97 -4.65 -7.52
N ILE A 46 -8.79 -4.97 -8.01
CA ILE A 46 -7.66 -4.03 -8.12
C ILE A 46 -7.42 -3.73 -9.60
N MET A 47 -7.37 -2.45 -9.94
CA MET A 47 -7.25 -2.00 -11.33
C MET A 47 -5.98 -1.19 -11.50
N LEU A 48 -5.24 -1.48 -12.57
CA LEU A 48 -4.04 -0.74 -12.93
C LEU A 48 -4.44 0.63 -13.50
N GLY A 49 -4.01 1.71 -12.85
CA GLY A 49 -4.28 3.08 -13.29
C GLY A 49 -3.15 3.71 -14.12
N GLY A 50 -1.95 3.17 -14.03
CA GLY A 50 -0.80 3.64 -14.80
C GLY A 50 0.47 2.91 -14.42
N VAL A 51 1.39 2.84 -15.39
CA VAL A 51 2.74 2.30 -15.20
C VAL A 51 3.72 3.23 -15.87
N HIS A 52 4.79 3.56 -15.18
CA HIS A 52 5.96 4.20 -15.77
C HIS A 52 7.15 3.28 -15.56
N CYS A 53 7.90 3.00 -16.63
CA CYS A 53 9.11 2.20 -16.58
C CYS A 53 10.28 3.03 -17.14
N SER A 54 11.35 3.12 -16.36
CA SER A 54 12.62 3.71 -16.76
C SER A 54 13.62 2.58 -17.06
N PHE A 55 14.06 2.52 -18.31
CA PHE A 55 15.06 1.56 -18.79
C PHE A 55 16.45 2.19 -18.68
N LYS A 56 17.35 1.51 -17.98
CA LYS A 56 18.73 1.97 -17.74
C LYS A 56 19.73 1.19 -18.59
N ARG A 57 19.51 -0.12 -18.75
CA ARG A 57 20.37 -1.03 -19.51
C ARG A 57 19.52 -2.10 -20.20
N GLU A 58 20.00 -2.59 -21.33
CA GLU A 58 19.39 -3.74 -21.99
C GLU A 58 19.60 -5.02 -21.19
N ILE A 59 18.66 -5.97 -21.32
CA ILE A 59 18.81 -7.36 -20.89
C ILE A 59 19.05 -8.16 -22.17
N LEU A 60 20.20 -8.83 -22.27
CA LEU A 60 20.57 -9.60 -23.46
C LEU A 60 19.70 -10.86 -23.61
N PRO A 61 19.59 -11.43 -24.82
CA PRO A 61 18.94 -12.72 -25.01
C PRO A 61 19.52 -13.79 -24.07
N TYR A 62 18.63 -14.51 -23.39
CA TYR A 62 18.98 -15.53 -22.39
C TYR A 62 19.73 -15.03 -21.14
N GLU A 63 19.85 -13.72 -20.95
CA GLU A 63 20.39 -13.15 -19.72
C GLU A 63 19.40 -13.34 -18.55
N LYS A 64 19.91 -13.86 -17.44
CA LYS A 64 19.11 -14.06 -16.23
C LYS A 64 18.99 -12.75 -15.46
N TYR A 65 17.78 -12.42 -15.05
CA TYR A 65 17.49 -11.28 -14.20
C TYR A 65 16.56 -11.69 -13.06
N GLU A 66 16.51 -10.86 -12.04
CA GLU A 66 15.60 -10.96 -10.90
C GLU A 66 14.70 -9.73 -10.83
N MET A 67 13.52 -9.90 -10.25
CA MET A 67 12.57 -8.81 -10.02
C MET A 67 12.38 -8.59 -8.53
N TRP A 68 12.62 -7.35 -8.10
CA TRP A 68 12.46 -6.93 -6.73
C TRP A 68 11.28 -5.97 -6.65
N THR A 69 10.17 -6.45 -6.11
CA THR A 69 8.90 -5.72 -6.06
C THR A 69 8.48 -5.49 -4.62
N ARG A 70 8.12 -4.24 -4.29
CA ARG A 70 7.64 -3.85 -2.96
C ARG A 70 6.53 -2.80 -3.06
N LEU A 71 5.71 -2.74 -2.01
CA LEU A 71 4.85 -1.59 -1.78
C LEU A 71 5.74 -0.36 -1.56
N LEU A 72 5.52 0.70 -2.33
CA LEU A 72 6.28 1.94 -2.24
C LEU A 72 5.59 2.93 -1.30
N ALA A 73 4.31 3.18 -1.54
CA ALA A 73 3.47 4.13 -0.81
C ALA A 73 2.00 3.92 -1.17
N TRP A 74 1.12 4.62 -0.47
CA TRP A 74 -0.30 4.74 -0.79
C TRP A 74 -0.83 6.11 -0.38
N ASP A 75 -1.88 6.53 -1.06
CA ASP A 75 -2.68 7.69 -0.68
C ASP A 75 -4.15 7.28 -0.47
N ARG A 76 -5.07 8.24 -0.58
CA ARG A 76 -6.51 8.01 -0.41
C ARG A 76 -7.17 7.17 -1.51
N LYS A 77 -6.54 7.05 -2.68
CA LYS A 77 -7.11 6.46 -3.89
C LYS A 77 -6.20 5.39 -4.50
N TRP A 78 -4.89 5.61 -4.44
CA TRP A 78 -3.87 4.90 -5.17
C TRP A 78 -2.94 4.14 -4.24
N LEU A 79 -2.69 2.88 -4.58
CA LEU A 79 -1.60 2.07 -4.06
C LEU A 79 -0.46 2.09 -5.07
N TYR A 80 0.75 2.47 -4.64
CA TYR A 80 1.93 2.54 -5.49
C TYR A 80 2.88 1.38 -5.22
N VAL A 81 3.19 0.62 -6.27
CA VAL A 81 4.12 -0.51 -6.23
C VAL A 81 5.34 -0.17 -7.07
N VAL A 82 6.53 -0.39 -6.53
CA VAL A 82 7.80 -0.25 -7.26
C VAL A 82 8.37 -1.62 -7.56
N THR A 83 8.90 -1.78 -8.77
CA THR A 83 9.59 -2.99 -9.22
C THR A 83 10.91 -2.64 -9.86
N HIS A 84 11.99 -3.31 -9.44
CA HIS A 84 13.31 -3.20 -10.06
C HIS A 84 13.66 -4.49 -10.78
N PHE A 85 14.13 -4.37 -12.02
CA PHE A 85 14.75 -5.45 -12.77
C PHE A 85 16.25 -5.38 -12.50
N VAL A 86 16.82 -6.43 -11.92
CA VAL A 86 18.22 -6.46 -11.51
C VAL A 86 18.93 -7.67 -12.06
N LYS A 87 20.25 -7.58 -12.21
CA LYS A 87 21.07 -8.74 -12.54
C LYS A 87 20.91 -9.83 -11.47
N ALA A 88 20.66 -11.06 -11.91
CA ALA A 88 20.44 -12.17 -10.99
C ALA A 88 21.66 -12.44 -10.10
N GLY A 89 21.42 -12.80 -8.84
CA GLY A 89 22.47 -13.09 -7.85
C GLY A 89 23.23 -11.87 -7.31
N THR A 90 22.72 -10.66 -7.53
CA THR A 90 23.36 -9.42 -7.02
C THR A 90 22.87 -9.01 -5.64
N ALA A 91 21.64 -9.37 -5.29
CA ALA A 91 21.06 -9.12 -3.98
C ALA A 91 20.47 -10.42 -3.43
N TYR A 92 20.52 -10.58 -2.11
CA TYR A 92 19.98 -11.76 -1.43
C TYR A 92 19.07 -11.29 -0.29
N PRO A 93 17.81 -11.73 -0.23
CA PRO A 93 16.93 -11.37 0.87
C PRO A 93 17.36 -12.08 2.16
N ASP A 94 17.02 -11.48 3.30
CA ASP A 94 17.28 -12.08 4.62
C ASP A 94 16.43 -13.33 4.89
N GLY A 95 15.43 -13.60 4.04
CA GLY A 95 14.62 -14.81 4.07
C GLY A 95 13.52 -14.82 3.01
N TRP A 96 12.89 -15.99 2.84
CA TRP A 96 11.77 -16.19 1.93
C TRP A 96 10.53 -16.54 2.73
N THR A 97 9.53 -15.66 2.67
CA THR A 97 8.31 -15.78 3.47
C THR A 97 7.29 -16.74 2.87
N LEU A 98 7.35 -16.97 1.55
CA LEU A 98 6.33 -17.74 0.81
C LEU A 98 6.75 -19.18 0.48
N ASP A 99 8.04 -19.52 0.66
CA ASP A 99 8.62 -20.77 0.17
C ASP A 99 8.60 -21.91 1.21
N ASP A 100 8.15 -21.64 2.44
CA ASP A 100 7.99 -22.67 3.47
C ASP A 100 6.53 -23.13 3.55
N PRO A 101 6.24 -24.43 3.38
CA PRO A 101 4.89 -24.97 3.59
C PRO A 101 4.29 -24.66 4.97
N ALA A 102 5.12 -24.44 6.00
CA ALA A 102 4.66 -24.01 7.33
C ALA A 102 4.25 -22.52 7.39
N ASP A 103 4.70 -21.72 6.42
CA ASP A 103 4.39 -20.30 6.23
C ASP A 103 3.20 -20.09 5.26
N TRP A 104 2.58 -21.16 4.74
CA TRP A 104 1.34 -21.11 3.92
C TRP A 104 0.15 -20.47 4.66
N ASN A 105 0.22 -20.35 5.98
CA ASN A 105 -0.74 -19.54 6.76
C ASN A 105 -0.51 -18.02 6.64
N PHE A 106 0.35 -17.56 5.72
CA PHE A 106 0.59 -16.15 5.38
C PHE A 106 0.84 -15.23 6.58
N VAL A 107 1.33 -15.78 7.68
CA VAL A 107 1.90 -14.98 8.76
C VAL A 107 3.39 -14.99 8.51
N PRO A 108 3.98 -13.85 8.08
CA PRO A 108 5.41 -13.79 7.89
C PRO A 108 6.19 -14.35 9.08
N ARG A 109 7.25 -15.11 8.81
CA ARG A 109 8.08 -15.73 9.86
C ARG A 109 8.60 -14.70 10.88
N PHE A 110 8.81 -13.45 10.44
CA PHE A 110 9.20 -12.34 11.31
C PHE A 110 8.13 -11.94 12.34
N LEU A 111 6.85 -12.25 12.09
CA LEU A 111 5.73 -12.02 13.01
C LEU A 111 5.45 -13.21 13.94
N ARG A 112 5.87 -14.44 13.58
CA ARG A 112 5.26 -15.65 14.17
C ARG A 112 5.96 -16.27 15.37
N THR A 113 7.29 -16.27 15.50
CA THR A 113 7.92 -16.85 16.71
C THR A 113 9.38 -16.47 16.89
N LYS A 114 9.74 -16.04 18.12
CA LYS A 114 11.11 -15.89 18.67
C LYS A 114 11.90 -17.23 18.78
N ARG A 115 11.85 -18.12 17.79
CA ARG A 115 12.53 -19.43 17.86
C ARG A 115 13.50 -19.64 16.71
N ARG A 116 14.79 -19.51 17.04
CA ARG A 116 15.97 -19.74 16.18
C ARG A 116 15.88 -19.03 14.84
N ALA A 117 16.02 -17.71 14.87
CA ALA A 117 16.75 -17.03 13.81
C ALA A 117 18.08 -17.79 13.64
N ARG A 118 18.25 -18.49 12.51
CA ARG A 118 19.58 -18.96 12.10
C ARG A 118 20.45 -17.72 12.17
N LYS A 119 21.45 -17.74 13.06
CA LYS A 119 22.32 -16.60 13.43
C LYS A 119 22.39 -15.64 12.25
N ALA A 120 21.69 -14.51 12.37
CA ALA A 120 21.80 -13.44 11.39
C ALA A 120 23.30 -13.25 11.22
N ARG A 121 23.82 -13.56 10.02
CA ARG A 121 25.13 -13.04 9.67
C ARG A 121 24.94 -11.55 9.86
N VAL A 122 25.64 -10.98 10.84
CA VAL A 122 25.59 -9.56 11.16
C VAL A 122 25.47 -8.85 9.82
N ALA A 123 24.28 -8.33 9.53
CA ALA A 123 24.03 -7.70 8.24
C ALA A 123 24.91 -6.47 8.29
N ALA A 124 26.07 -6.57 7.64
CA ALA A 124 26.78 -5.39 7.21
C ALA A 124 25.74 -4.50 6.53
N PRO A 125 25.81 -3.16 6.68
CA PRO A 125 24.96 -2.26 5.91
C PRO A 125 24.89 -2.79 4.48
N PRO A 126 23.68 -2.91 3.89
CA PRO A 126 23.52 -3.52 2.57
C PRO A 126 24.60 -2.93 1.67
N PRO A 127 25.46 -3.74 1.03
CA PRO A 127 26.51 -3.20 0.19
C PRO A 127 25.83 -2.23 -0.77
N ASP A 128 26.34 -1.01 -0.86
CA ASP A 128 25.84 -0.02 -1.82
C ASP A 128 25.63 -0.76 -3.14
N VAL A 129 24.38 -0.86 -3.58
CA VAL A 129 24.03 -1.71 -4.72
C VAL A 129 24.92 -1.26 -5.87
N PRO A 130 25.82 -2.12 -6.37
CA PRO A 130 26.83 -1.68 -7.31
C PRO A 130 26.19 -0.99 -8.51
N GLU A 131 26.79 0.12 -8.95
CA GLU A 131 26.27 0.88 -10.07
C GLU A 131 26.14 -0.02 -11.31
N GLY A 132 25.02 0.11 -12.02
CA GLY A 132 24.75 -0.66 -13.22
C GLY A 132 24.19 -2.08 -13.01
N VAL A 133 23.83 -2.46 -11.78
CA VAL A 133 23.11 -3.73 -11.50
C VAL A 133 21.63 -3.68 -11.90
N VAL A 134 21.04 -2.48 -11.93
CA VAL A 134 19.62 -2.28 -12.23
C VAL A 134 19.42 -2.08 -13.73
N PHE A 135 18.73 -3.00 -14.40
CA PHE A 135 18.37 -2.90 -15.82
C PHE A 135 17.24 -1.90 -16.05
N ALA A 136 16.18 -1.99 -15.23
CA ALA A 136 15.03 -1.11 -15.32
C ALA A 136 14.37 -0.91 -13.97
N SER A 137 13.58 0.14 -13.84
CA SER A 137 12.76 0.39 -12.65
C SER A 137 11.40 0.91 -13.05
N ALA A 138 10.36 0.31 -12.51
CA ALA A 138 8.99 0.65 -12.80
C ALA A 138 8.24 1.04 -11.54
N ILE A 139 7.39 2.06 -11.67
CA ILE A 139 6.38 2.42 -10.68
C ILE A 139 5.01 2.17 -11.30
N SER A 140 4.13 1.55 -10.53
CA SER A 140 2.75 1.23 -10.91
C SER A 140 1.80 1.80 -9.88
N LYS A 141 0.69 2.39 -10.32
CA LYS A 141 -0.39 2.84 -9.45
C LYS A 141 -1.65 2.00 -9.65
N TYR A 142 -2.27 1.62 -8.56
CA TYR A 142 -3.45 0.78 -8.55
C TYR A 142 -4.59 1.45 -7.78
N VAL A 143 -5.80 1.33 -8.31
CA VAL A 143 -7.01 1.69 -7.58
C VAL A 143 -7.71 0.41 -7.14
N MET A 144 -8.11 0.36 -5.87
CA MET A 144 -8.92 -0.73 -5.34
C MET A 144 -10.38 -0.34 -5.40
N LYS A 145 -11.26 -1.28 -5.77
CA LYS A 145 -12.68 -1.02 -5.92
C LYS A 145 -13.52 -2.15 -5.35
N VAL A 146 -14.70 -1.80 -4.83
CA VAL A 146 -15.82 -2.72 -4.64
C VAL A 146 -16.97 -2.23 -5.50
N GLY A 147 -17.23 -2.94 -6.60
CA GLY A 147 -18.12 -2.48 -7.64
C GLY A 147 -17.69 -1.13 -8.21
N ARG A 148 -18.51 -0.09 -7.99
CA ARG A 148 -18.20 1.29 -8.45
C ARG A 148 -17.48 2.13 -7.40
N LEU A 149 -17.49 1.71 -6.13
CA LEU A 149 -16.87 2.43 -5.04
C LEU A 149 -15.34 2.23 -5.07
N THR A 150 -14.59 3.32 -4.95
CA THR A 150 -13.14 3.26 -4.72
C THR A 150 -12.87 3.05 -3.23
N VAL A 151 -12.02 2.07 -2.94
CA VAL A 151 -11.62 1.70 -1.58
C VAL A 151 -10.26 2.29 -1.29
N HIS A 152 -10.12 2.90 -0.13
CA HIS A 152 -8.84 3.36 0.39
C HIS A 152 -7.87 2.19 0.55
N PRO A 153 -6.64 2.26 0.00
CA PRO A 153 -5.64 1.22 0.21
C PRO A 153 -5.33 0.96 1.69
N GLU A 154 -5.31 2.02 2.51
CA GLU A 154 -5.08 1.94 3.96
C GLU A 154 -6.10 1.02 4.66
N ALA A 155 -7.39 1.11 4.31
CA ALA A 155 -8.43 0.24 4.88
C ALA A 155 -8.26 -1.24 4.48
N VAL A 156 -7.68 -1.50 3.29
CA VAL A 156 -7.40 -2.87 2.83
C VAL A 156 -6.16 -3.43 3.52
N LEU A 157 -5.14 -2.60 3.74
CA LEU A 157 -3.93 -2.99 4.47
C LEU A 157 -4.25 -3.28 5.95
N ASP A 158 -5.10 -2.46 6.57
CA ASP A 158 -5.62 -2.70 7.92
C ASP A 158 -6.40 -4.01 8.02
N MET A 159 -7.32 -4.28 7.09
CA MET A 159 -8.07 -5.55 7.04
C MET A 159 -7.15 -6.79 6.92
N CYS A 160 -5.92 -6.61 6.45
CA CYS A 160 -4.93 -7.68 6.34
C CYS A 160 -3.94 -7.71 7.52
N ASP A 161 -4.19 -6.94 8.58
CA ASP A 161 -3.31 -6.77 9.74
C ASP A 161 -1.87 -6.35 9.34
N LEU A 162 -1.73 -5.60 8.25
CA LEU A 162 -0.43 -5.12 7.74
C LEU A 162 -0.02 -3.77 8.30
N LEU A 163 -0.91 -3.10 9.04
CA LEU A 163 -0.67 -1.80 9.64
C LEU A 163 -0.73 -1.90 11.17
N PRO A 164 0.11 -1.15 11.89
CA PRO A 164 -0.07 -0.97 13.32
C PRO A 164 -1.38 -0.21 13.60
N PRO A 165 -1.90 -0.30 14.83
CA PRO A 165 -3.04 0.51 15.29
C PRO A 165 -2.85 2.00 14.97
N LYS A 166 -3.85 2.60 14.33
CA LYS A 166 -3.85 4.03 14.07
C LYS A 166 -4.24 4.84 15.33
N PRO A 167 -3.43 5.82 15.77
CA PRO A 167 -3.83 6.76 16.82
C PRO A 167 -4.98 7.63 16.29
N GLY A 168 -6.06 7.76 17.06
CA GLY A 168 -7.29 8.45 16.62
C GLY A 168 -8.36 7.54 15.99
N GLY A 169 -8.04 6.25 15.79
CA GLY A 169 -8.95 5.28 15.18
C GLY A 169 -8.85 5.23 13.66
N TRP A 170 -9.64 4.35 13.05
CA TRP A 170 -9.64 4.17 11.60
C TRP A 170 -10.62 5.15 10.96
N ASN A 171 -10.15 5.85 9.93
CA ASN A 171 -10.99 6.73 9.12
C ASN A 171 -12.19 5.94 8.58
N THR A 172 -13.38 6.27 9.06
CA THR A 172 -14.62 5.89 8.37
C THR A 172 -14.61 6.63 7.03
N MET A 173 -15.20 6.07 5.96
CA MET A 173 -15.11 6.59 4.58
C MET A 173 -15.81 7.94 4.34
N ASP A 174 -15.87 8.82 5.33
CA ASP A 174 -16.59 10.09 5.34
C ASP A 174 -15.86 11.22 4.60
N GLY A 175 -14.69 10.98 4.03
CA GLY A 175 -13.99 11.92 3.16
C GLY A 175 -13.53 13.23 3.82
N LYS A 176 -13.92 13.51 5.07
CA LYS A 176 -13.43 14.64 5.87
C LYS A 176 -11.91 14.49 6.05
N LYS A 177 -11.18 15.54 5.67
CA LYS A 177 -9.77 15.69 6.04
C LYS A 177 -9.74 15.82 7.57
N GLU A 178 -8.94 14.99 8.24
CA GLU A 178 -8.44 15.41 9.55
C GLU A 178 -7.42 16.53 9.28
N GLU A 179 -7.78 17.75 9.67
CA GLU A 179 -6.78 18.75 9.99
C GLU A 179 -6.02 18.22 11.19
N VAL A 180 -4.71 18.05 11.03
CA VAL A 180 -3.80 17.75 12.12
C VAL A 180 -3.89 18.93 13.08
N VAL A 181 -4.60 18.73 14.20
CA VAL A 181 -4.51 19.66 15.33
C VAL A 181 -3.13 19.40 15.96
N GLU A 182 -2.19 20.31 15.72
CA GLU A 182 -0.98 20.39 16.52
C GLU A 182 -1.38 20.79 17.94
N ASP A 183 -1.60 19.81 18.81
CA ASP A 183 -1.87 20.10 20.22
C ASP A 183 -0.56 20.42 20.94
N MET A 184 -0.37 21.74 21.05
CA MET A 184 0.50 22.49 21.94
C MET A 184 0.18 22.14 23.41
N GLU A 185 1.22 22.00 24.23
CA GLU A 185 1.17 21.69 25.66
C GLU A 185 0.29 22.68 26.47
N GLY A 186 -0.56 22.16 27.37
CA GLY A 186 -1.24 22.96 28.39
C GLY A 186 -2.24 22.17 29.25
N LEU A 187 -1.97 22.04 30.54
CA LEU A 187 -2.88 21.52 31.58
C LEU A 187 -4.18 22.36 31.67
N GLU A 188 -5.31 21.72 31.95
CA GLU A 188 -6.19 22.05 33.09
C GLU A 188 -7.34 21.02 33.26
N GLU A 189 -7.52 20.53 34.49
CA GLU A 189 -8.66 19.71 34.95
C GLU A 189 -9.89 20.59 35.25
N MET A 190 -11.08 20.15 34.83
CA MET A 190 -12.38 20.20 35.53
C MET A 190 -13.44 19.66 34.55
N GLY A 191 -14.29 18.69 34.87
CA GLY A 191 -15.40 18.76 35.83
C GLY A 191 -16.67 18.39 35.05
N GLY A 192 -17.32 17.28 35.41
CA GLY A 192 -18.27 16.57 34.54
C GLY A 192 -19.60 17.28 34.26
N GLU A 193 -20.15 17.04 33.06
CA GLU A 193 -21.57 17.15 32.74
C GLU A 193 -21.97 15.98 31.82
N GLU A 194 -23.06 15.30 32.17
CA GLU A 194 -23.59 14.13 31.49
C GLU A 194 -24.10 14.47 30.09
N SER A 195 -23.66 13.72 29.07
CA SER A 195 -24.11 13.95 27.69
C SER A 195 -25.54 13.47 27.48
N VAL A 196 -26.30 14.30 26.75
CA VAL A 196 -27.68 14.15 26.26
C VAL A 196 -28.00 12.82 25.54
N LEU A 197 -26.99 11.98 25.23
CA LEU A 197 -27.15 10.67 24.59
C LEU A 197 -27.77 9.59 25.48
N SER A 198 -27.75 9.72 26.81
CA SER A 198 -28.35 8.72 27.72
C SER A 198 -29.89 8.74 27.71
N LEU A 199 -30.50 9.83 27.25
CA LEU A 199 -31.95 10.05 27.34
C LEU A 199 -32.76 9.35 26.23
N LEU A 200 -32.12 8.91 25.15
CA LEU A 200 -32.83 8.39 23.96
C LEU A 200 -32.83 6.85 23.81
N GLY A 201 -32.27 6.10 24.76
CA GLY A 201 -32.43 4.63 24.81
C GLY A 201 -31.95 3.86 23.58
N ILE A 202 -31.07 4.44 22.75
CA ILE A 202 -30.48 3.77 21.59
C ILE A 202 -29.29 2.94 22.08
N PRO A 203 -29.26 1.60 21.87
CA PRO A 203 -28.12 0.79 22.27
C PRO A 203 -26.88 1.22 21.48
N ASN A 204 -25.88 1.66 22.22
CA ASN A 204 -24.56 2.00 21.74
C ASN A 204 -23.92 0.70 21.22
N GLY A 205 -23.84 0.55 19.90
CA GLY A 205 -23.08 -0.51 19.24
C GLY A 205 -21.58 -0.27 19.39
N SER A 206 -21.09 -0.29 20.64
CA SER A 206 -19.67 -0.19 20.95
C SER A 206 -19.03 -1.56 20.74
N ALA A 207 -18.46 -1.75 19.55
CA ALA A 207 -17.44 -2.75 19.32
C ALA A 207 -16.12 -2.03 19.04
N ASN A 208 -15.56 -1.35 20.05
CA ASN A 208 -14.12 -1.11 20.13
C ASN A 208 -13.70 -0.67 21.55
N GLY A 209 -13.92 -1.56 22.53
CA GLY A 209 -13.39 -1.43 23.89
C GLY A 209 -12.01 -2.07 24.10
N HIS A 210 -11.37 -2.61 23.04
CA HIS A 210 -10.11 -3.36 23.15
C HIS A 210 -8.91 -2.73 22.42
N ALA A 211 -9.04 -1.49 21.92
CA ALA A 211 -8.02 -0.88 21.08
C ALA A 211 -6.67 -0.64 21.79
N ASN A 212 -6.68 -0.35 23.10
CA ASN A 212 -5.46 0.05 23.81
C ASN A 212 -4.50 -1.12 24.18
N GLY A 213 -5.04 -2.35 24.27
CA GLY A 213 -4.24 -3.55 24.56
C GLY A 213 -3.61 -4.16 23.30
N ALA A 214 -4.43 -4.33 22.25
CA ALA A 214 -3.98 -4.83 20.95
C ALA A 214 -2.95 -3.91 20.29
N ALA A 215 -3.06 -2.60 20.54
CA ALA A 215 -2.14 -1.62 19.99
C ALA A 215 -0.69 -1.79 20.48
N LYS A 216 -0.51 -2.10 21.77
CA LYS A 216 0.81 -2.37 22.35
C LYS A 216 1.37 -3.73 21.90
N GLU A 217 0.49 -4.69 21.62
CA GLU A 217 0.88 -6.03 21.21
C GLU A 217 1.34 -6.09 19.74
N ALA A 218 0.64 -5.42 18.82
CA ALA A 218 1.03 -5.36 17.41
C ALA A 218 2.36 -4.61 17.19
N ALA A 219 2.55 -3.46 17.86
CA ALA A 219 3.81 -2.72 17.83
C ALA A 219 4.97 -3.51 18.49
N ALA A 220 4.69 -4.34 19.49
CA ALA A 220 5.68 -5.20 20.12
C ALA A 220 6.11 -6.41 19.25
N VAL A 221 5.30 -6.79 18.26
CA VAL A 221 5.58 -7.91 17.34
C VAL A 221 6.34 -7.44 16.10
N THR A 222 5.99 -6.29 15.52
CA THR A 222 6.65 -5.77 14.30
C THR A 222 7.81 -4.84 14.62
N GLY A 223 7.77 -4.15 15.76
CA GLY A 223 8.65 -3.04 16.09
C GLY A 223 8.31 -1.73 15.36
N TRP A 224 7.26 -1.71 14.52
CA TRP A 224 6.82 -0.52 13.78
C TRP A 224 5.68 0.17 14.51
N ASP A 225 5.85 1.46 14.80
CA ASP A 225 4.77 2.32 15.24
C ASP A 225 4.11 3.05 14.07
N TRP A 226 2.97 3.70 14.32
CA TRP A 226 2.24 4.43 13.28
C TRP A 226 3.07 5.59 12.68
N LYS A 227 3.89 6.26 13.50
CA LYS A 227 4.74 7.37 13.05
C LYS A 227 5.78 6.90 12.02
N MET A 228 6.37 5.72 12.23
CA MET A 228 7.30 5.10 11.29
C MET A 228 6.61 4.72 9.98
N VAL A 229 5.38 4.20 10.05
CA VAL A 229 4.57 3.88 8.86
C VAL A 229 4.26 5.13 8.04
N GLU A 230 3.82 6.21 8.68
CA GLU A 230 3.57 7.47 8.01
C GLU A 230 4.85 8.06 7.40
N ALA A 231 5.97 7.99 8.11
CA ALA A 231 7.26 8.47 7.61
C ALA A 231 7.74 7.68 6.38
N GLU A 232 7.59 6.35 6.39
CA GLU A 232 7.91 5.50 5.23
C GLU A 232 6.99 5.80 4.06
N ASN A 233 5.68 5.91 4.32
CA ASN A 233 4.69 6.22 3.31
C ASN A 233 4.97 7.60 2.69
N ALA A 234 5.27 8.62 3.50
CA ALA A 234 5.62 9.95 3.06
C ALA A 234 6.87 9.95 2.17
N ARG A 235 7.91 9.17 2.54
CA ARG A 235 9.12 9.00 1.72
C ARG A 235 8.81 8.40 0.36
N GLY A 236 7.98 7.35 0.30
CA GLY A 236 7.56 6.77 -0.97
C GLY A 236 6.68 7.72 -1.80
N MET A 237 5.86 8.55 -1.14
CA MET A 237 5.01 9.55 -1.78
C MET A 237 5.80 10.65 -2.50
N GLU A 238 7.05 10.92 -2.10
CA GLU A 238 7.93 11.86 -2.82
C GLU A 238 8.15 11.44 -4.27
N TYR A 239 8.26 10.14 -4.54
CA TYR A 239 8.36 9.62 -5.91
C TYR A 239 6.98 9.45 -6.55
N ALA A 240 6.02 8.95 -5.78
CA ALA A 240 4.68 8.66 -6.28
C ALA A 240 3.95 9.90 -6.80
N LYS A 241 4.15 11.07 -6.16
CA LYS A 241 3.53 12.34 -6.60
C LYS A 241 3.91 12.73 -8.03
N HIS A 242 5.15 12.47 -8.45
CA HIS A 242 5.59 12.76 -9.81
C HIS A 242 4.93 11.85 -10.83
N HIS A 243 4.74 10.56 -10.50
CA HIS A 243 3.99 9.64 -11.35
C HIS A 243 2.49 9.95 -11.37
N ALA A 244 1.92 10.39 -10.24
CA ALA A 244 0.53 10.82 -10.16
C ALA A 244 0.28 12.08 -11.01
N ALA A 245 1.21 13.04 -11.00
CA ALA A 245 1.14 14.26 -11.80
C ALA A 245 1.04 14.01 -13.31
N LEU A 246 1.43 12.83 -13.80
CA LEU A 246 1.26 12.49 -15.22
C LEU A 246 -0.21 12.39 -15.64
N ASP A 247 -1.16 12.22 -14.71
CA ASP A 247 -2.60 12.20 -15.04
C ASP A 247 -3.10 13.55 -15.56
N SER A 248 -2.49 14.66 -15.14
CA SER A 248 -2.87 16.00 -15.60
C SER A 248 -2.31 16.35 -16.99
N LEU A 249 -1.50 15.47 -17.62
CA LEU A 249 -0.99 15.72 -18.97
C LEU A 249 -2.10 15.77 -20.04
N SER A 250 -3.28 15.22 -19.75
CA SER A 250 -4.44 15.40 -20.63
C SER A 250 -4.80 16.88 -20.84
N GLU A 251 -4.50 17.75 -19.88
CA GLU A 251 -4.75 19.19 -19.94
C GLU A 251 -3.77 19.92 -20.88
N THR A 252 -2.60 19.34 -21.14
CA THR A 252 -1.60 19.94 -22.04
C THR A 252 -1.94 19.72 -23.52
N PHE A 253 -2.97 18.91 -23.83
CA PHE A 253 -3.38 18.68 -25.21
C PHE A 253 -4.02 19.94 -25.81
N THR A 254 -3.31 20.58 -26.73
CA THR A 254 -3.73 21.83 -27.36
C THR A 254 -4.75 21.63 -28.48
N GLY A 255 -4.88 20.42 -29.03
CA GLY A 255 -5.73 20.14 -30.19
C GLY A 255 -5.45 21.12 -31.34
N ASN A 256 -6.51 21.71 -31.88
CA ASN A 256 -6.42 22.66 -33.01
C ASN A 256 -5.92 24.07 -32.63
N LYS A 257 -5.57 24.33 -31.36
CA LYS A 257 -5.13 25.66 -30.90
C LYS A 257 -3.72 26.02 -31.36
N GLN A 258 -2.90 25.04 -31.74
CA GLN A 258 -1.51 25.23 -32.18
C GLN A 258 -1.24 24.41 -33.45
N PRO A 259 -0.33 24.85 -34.33
CA PRO A 259 0.06 24.08 -35.49
C PRO A 259 0.77 22.78 -35.08
N ALA A 260 0.51 21.68 -35.80
CA ALA A 260 1.24 20.43 -35.66
C ALA A 260 2.50 20.44 -36.55
N LEU A 261 3.54 19.67 -36.16
CA LEU A 261 4.79 19.58 -36.92
C LEU A 261 4.58 18.97 -38.32
N GLY A 262 3.66 18.01 -38.46
CA GLY A 262 3.38 17.36 -39.72
C GLY A 262 2.23 16.37 -39.61
N TYR A 263 1.79 15.89 -40.78
CA TYR A 263 0.84 14.80 -40.92
C TYR A 263 1.57 13.61 -41.53
N TYR A 264 1.71 12.51 -40.77
CA TYR A 264 2.48 11.32 -41.14
C TYR A 264 1.53 10.18 -41.52
N THR A 265 1.49 9.80 -42.79
CA THR A 265 0.59 8.76 -43.33
C THR A 265 1.18 7.36 -43.28
N ASP A 266 2.45 7.23 -42.91
CA ASP A 266 3.26 6.01 -42.93
C ASP A 266 3.23 5.23 -41.61
N ILE A 267 2.52 5.71 -40.60
CA ILE A 267 2.44 5.11 -39.25
C ILE A 267 1.15 4.27 -39.08
N PHE A 268 0.45 3.94 -40.17
CA PHE A 268 -0.76 3.11 -40.17
C PHE A 268 -0.69 1.96 -41.16
#